data_AF-A0A5N5I2H1-F1
#
_entry.id   AF-A0A5N5I2H1-F1
#
_cell.length_a   1.000
_cell.length_b   1.000
_cell.length_c   1.000
_cell.angle_alpha   90.00
_cell.angle_beta   90.00
_cell.angle_gamma   90.00
#
_symmetry.space_group_name_H-M   'P 1'
#
loop_
_entity.id
_entity.type
_entity.pdbx_description
1 polymer ?
#
loop_
_entity_poly.entity_id
_entity_poly.type
_entity_poly.pdbx_seq_one_letter_code
_entity_poly.pdbx_strand_id
1 'polypeptide(L)'
;MDPYVVMQYKGQEKKSSVAREQGSNPEWNEKFTFRAEYPGSGEQYKITLKIMDKDTFTSDDYIGQATIYVKDLLAQGVQNGTAELHPLKYSVVRADNTYRGEIKVGLTFTPRVEQDYGGQTFGGWKHSAAHQ
;
A
#
# COMPACT_ATOMS: atom_id res chain seq x y z
N MET A 1 -6.55 -0.33 -25.44
CA MET A 1 -6.62 -0.34 -23.98
C MET A 1 -5.39 0.40 -23.49
N ASP A 2 -5.65 1.40 -22.67
CA ASP A 2 -4.68 2.22 -21.96
C ASP A 2 -4.96 2.07 -20.46
N PRO A 3 -4.61 0.92 -19.86
CA PRO A 3 -5.07 0.61 -18.52
C PRO A 3 -4.26 1.35 -17.45
N TYR A 4 -4.94 1.68 -16.35
CA TYR A 4 -4.34 2.23 -15.14
C TYR A 4 -4.99 1.62 -13.89
N VAL A 5 -4.26 1.67 -12.77
CA VAL A 5 -4.65 1.04 -11.51
C VAL A 5 -4.93 2.11 -10.47
N VAL A 6 -6.12 2.08 -9.89
CA VAL A 6 -6.49 2.86 -8.70
C VAL A 6 -6.35 1.97 -7.47
N MET A 7 -5.39 2.30 -6.61
CA MET A 7 -5.11 1.60 -5.37
C MET A 7 -5.77 2.31 -4.19
N GLN A 8 -6.51 1.58 -3.36
CA GLN A 8 -7.18 2.10 -2.19
C GLN A 8 -6.80 1.31 -0.93
N TYR A 9 -6.40 2.02 0.13
CA TYR A 9 -6.06 1.44 1.43
C TYR A 9 -6.39 2.41 2.58
N LYS A 10 -7.28 2.01 3.51
CA LYS A 10 -7.68 2.83 4.68
C LYS A 10 -7.97 4.30 4.35
N GLY A 11 -8.78 4.55 3.32
CA GLY A 11 -9.15 5.90 2.87
C GLY A 11 -8.07 6.65 2.06
N GLN A 12 -6.85 6.11 1.95
CA GLN A 12 -5.85 6.63 1.01
C GLN A 12 -6.10 6.06 -0.38
N GLU A 13 -6.09 6.93 -1.38
CA GLU A 13 -6.16 6.55 -2.79
C GLU A 13 -4.87 6.97 -3.51
N LYS A 14 -4.36 6.10 -4.37
CA LYS A 14 -3.27 6.40 -5.30
C LYS A 14 -3.61 5.85 -6.67
N LYS A 15 -3.07 6.46 -7.71
CA LYS A 15 -3.30 6.05 -9.10
C LYS A 15 -1.96 5.81 -9.78
N SER A 16 -1.91 4.76 -10.58
CA SER A 16 -0.78 4.49 -11.46
C SER A 16 -0.77 5.44 -12.65
N SER A 17 0.37 5.46 -13.34
CA SER A 17 0.45 5.97 -14.70
C SER A 17 -0.42 5.12 -15.62
N VAL A 18 -0.84 5.72 -16.73
CA VAL A 18 -1.62 5.04 -17.77
C VAL A 18 -0.66 4.29 -18.68
N ALA A 19 -0.82 2.97 -18.80
CA ALA A 19 0.04 2.12 -19.61
C ALA A 19 -0.36 2.23 -21.10
N ARG A 20 0.02 3.35 -21.72
CA ARG A 20 -0.29 3.62 -23.13
C ARG A 20 0.51 2.72 -24.06
N GLU A 21 -0.15 2.25 -25.12
CA GLU A 21 0.48 1.51 -26.22
C GLU A 21 1.16 0.17 -25.80
N GLN A 22 0.82 -0.36 -24.61
CA GLN A 22 1.42 -1.60 -24.09
C GLN A 22 0.61 -2.88 -24.40
N GLY A 23 -0.48 -2.76 -25.16
CA GLY A 23 -1.31 -3.90 -25.55
C GLY A 23 -1.95 -4.61 -24.36
N SER A 24 -2.01 -5.95 -24.41
CA SER A 24 -2.73 -6.77 -23.42
C SER A 24 -1.92 -7.15 -22.18
N ASN A 25 -0.64 -6.79 -22.11
CA ASN A 25 0.23 -7.07 -20.96
C ASN A 25 0.89 -5.76 -20.49
N PRO A 26 0.10 -4.83 -19.92
CA PRO A 26 0.63 -3.56 -19.42
C PRO A 26 1.60 -3.78 -18.27
N GLU A 27 2.73 -3.10 -18.32
CA GLU A 27 3.73 -3.03 -17.27
C GLU A 27 3.78 -1.61 -16.72
N TRP A 28 3.35 -1.45 -15.46
CA TRP A 28 3.47 -0.19 -14.74
C TRP A 28 4.84 -0.06 -14.07
N ASN A 29 5.31 -1.13 -13.39
CA ASN A 29 6.57 -1.13 -12.64
C ASN A 29 6.70 0.06 -11.65
N GLU A 30 5.57 0.54 -11.13
CA GLU A 30 5.50 1.67 -10.21
C GLU A 30 5.38 1.21 -8.75
N LYS A 31 5.99 1.97 -7.83
CA LYS A 31 5.95 1.72 -6.39
C LYS A 31 5.13 2.79 -5.69
N PHE A 32 4.17 2.35 -4.88
CA PHE A 32 3.30 3.23 -4.09
C PHE A 32 3.43 2.94 -2.60
N THR A 33 3.56 3.99 -1.79
CA THR A 33 3.71 3.88 -0.33
C THR A 33 2.48 4.41 0.39
N PHE A 34 1.79 3.54 1.13
CA PHE A 34 0.66 3.89 1.98
C PHE A 34 1.08 3.95 3.44
N ARG A 35 0.47 4.86 4.22
CA ARG A 35 0.60 4.83 5.69
C ARG A 35 -0.29 3.72 6.23
N ALA A 36 0.26 2.83 7.04
CA ALA A 36 -0.47 1.74 7.67
C ALA A 36 -0.25 1.78 9.18
N GLU A 37 -1.37 1.72 9.91
CA GLU A 37 -1.38 1.59 11.37
C GLU A 37 -1.79 0.16 11.75
N TYR A 38 -0.97 -0.48 12.60
CA TYR A 38 -1.17 -1.83 13.12
C TYR A 38 -0.62 -1.96 14.56
N PRO A 39 -1.36 -2.58 15.50
CA PRO A 39 -2.77 -2.95 15.39
C PRO A 39 -3.65 -1.70 15.50
N GLY A 40 -4.51 -1.44 14.51
CA GLY A 40 -5.47 -0.35 14.52
C GLY A 40 -6.92 -0.83 14.66
N SER A 41 -7.80 0.03 15.15
CA SER A 41 -9.24 -0.16 15.18
C SER A 41 -9.86 0.19 13.82
N GLY A 42 -10.46 -0.78 13.12
CA GLY A 42 -11.14 -0.54 11.85
C GLY A 42 -11.19 -1.76 10.93
N GLU A 43 -12.22 -1.81 10.10
CA GLU A 43 -12.53 -2.98 9.27
C GLU A 43 -11.56 -3.13 8.09
N GLN A 44 -10.84 -4.26 8.15
CA GLN A 44 -10.14 -4.96 7.06
C GLN A 44 -8.83 -4.29 6.58
N TYR A 45 -7.71 -4.86 7.02
CA TYR A 45 -6.38 -4.69 6.44
C TYR A 45 -6.35 -5.26 5.01
N LYS A 46 -7.00 -4.56 4.07
CA LYS A 46 -7.08 -4.94 2.67
C LYS A 46 -6.72 -3.77 1.75
N ILE A 47 -5.99 -4.09 0.69
CA ILE A 47 -5.71 -3.17 -0.41
C ILE A 47 -6.63 -3.57 -1.56
N THR A 48 -7.40 -2.61 -2.07
CA THR A 48 -8.21 -2.81 -3.28
C THR A 48 -7.50 -2.16 -4.46
N LEU A 49 -7.29 -2.94 -5.51
CA LEU A 49 -6.70 -2.51 -6.78
C LEU A 49 -7.79 -2.53 -7.83
N LYS A 50 -8.22 -1.36 -8.31
CA LYS A 50 -9.20 -1.25 -9.39
C LYS A 50 -8.47 -0.99 -10.69
N ILE A 51 -8.68 -1.84 -11.68
CA ILE A 51 -8.12 -1.71 -13.00
C ILE A 51 -9.15 -0.99 -13.87
N MET A 52 -8.75 0.15 -14.43
CA MET A 52 -9.55 1.02 -15.29
C MET A 52 -8.87 1.09 -16.66
N ASP A 53 -9.64 1.21 -17.74
CA ASP A 53 -9.14 1.57 -19.07
C ASP A 53 -9.37 3.06 -19.29
N LYS A 54 -8.32 3.80 -19.64
CA LYS A 54 -8.47 5.21 -19.95
C LYS A 54 -8.89 5.39 -21.40
N ASP A 55 -10.06 5.98 -21.62
CA ASP A 55 -10.48 6.37 -22.95
C ASP A 55 -10.25 7.85 -23.19
N THR A 56 -9.86 8.20 -24.42
CA THR A 56 -9.57 9.60 -24.79
C THR A 56 -10.84 10.39 -25.12
N PHE A 57 -11.90 9.71 -25.57
CA PHE A 57 -13.13 10.35 -26.07
C PHE A 57 -14.40 9.92 -25.32
N THR A 58 -14.30 8.91 -24.45
CA THR A 58 -15.41 8.37 -23.65
C THR A 58 -15.06 8.39 -22.16
N SER A 59 -16.02 8.00 -21.31
CA SER A 59 -15.73 7.79 -19.89
C SER A 59 -14.83 6.56 -19.72
N ASP A 60 -13.90 6.62 -18.77
CA ASP A 60 -13.00 5.51 -18.46
C ASP A 60 -13.78 4.23 -18.10
N ASP A 61 -13.41 3.11 -18.72
CA ASP A 61 -14.07 1.82 -18.56
C ASP A 61 -13.54 1.05 -17.34
N TYR A 62 -14.44 0.51 -16.52
CA TYR A 62 -14.06 -0.37 -15.42
C TYR A 62 -13.78 -1.80 -15.92
N ILE A 63 -12.52 -2.25 -15.78
CA ILE A 63 -12.12 -3.61 -16.17
C ILE A 63 -12.48 -4.59 -15.05
N GLY A 64 -12.05 -4.32 -13.81
CA GLY A 64 -12.26 -5.17 -12.65
C GLY A 64 -11.43 -4.74 -11.45
N GLN A 65 -11.42 -5.54 -10.39
CA GLN A 65 -10.61 -5.29 -9.20
C GLN A 65 -9.94 -6.54 -8.65
N ALA A 66 -8.81 -6.35 -7.97
CA ALA A 66 -8.17 -7.34 -7.13
C ALA A 66 -8.18 -6.86 -5.67
N THR A 67 -8.45 -7.77 -4.73
CA THR A 67 -8.40 -7.47 -3.30
C THR A 67 -7.26 -8.26 -2.66
N ILE A 68 -6.39 -7.58 -1.94
CA ILE A 68 -5.25 -8.19 -1.26
C ILE A 68 -5.38 -7.96 0.25
N TYR A 69 -5.44 -9.05 1.03
CA TYR A 69 -5.44 -8.97 2.48
C TYR A 69 -4.01 -8.89 3.00
N VAL A 70 -3.70 -7.83 3.75
CA VAL A 70 -2.35 -7.52 4.23
C VAL A 70 -2.22 -7.67 5.74
N LYS A 71 -3.23 -8.23 6.43
CA LYS A 71 -3.21 -8.40 7.90
C LYS A 71 -1.97 -9.16 8.37
N ASP A 72 -1.72 -10.33 7.79
CA ASP A 72 -0.60 -11.20 8.17
C ASP A 72 0.74 -10.55 7.82
N LEU A 73 0.85 -9.88 6.67
CA LEU A 73 2.03 -9.11 6.28
C LEU A 73 2.35 -8.02 7.32
N LEU A 74 1.34 -7.25 7.74
CA LEU A 74 1.51 -6.21 8.76
C LEU A 74 1.91 -6.80 10.12
N ALA A 75 1.24 -7.88 10.53
CA ALA A 75 1.54 -8.57 11.78
C ALA A 75 3.00 -9.06 11.80
N GLN A 76 3.44 -9.72 10.73
CA GLN A 76 4.80 -10.21 10.58
C GLN A 76 5.81 -9.06 10.59
N GLY A 77 5.56 -7.95 9.91
CA GLY A 77 6.54 -6.88 9.86
C GLY A 77 6.59 -6.04 11.14
N VAL A 78 5.53 -6.00 11.95
CA VAL A 78 5.59 -5.47 13.31
C VAL A 78 6.41 -6.38 14.23
N GLN A 79 6.29 -7.70 14.09
CA GLN A 79 7.05 -8.67 14.89
C GLN A 79 8.53 -8.76 14.48
N ASN A 80 8.82 -8.73 13.17
CA ASN A 80 10.14 -9.01 12.61
C ASN A 80 10.90 -7.76 12.14
N GLY A 81 10.31 -6.57 12.28
CA GLY A 81 10.88 -5.30 11.82
C GLY A 81 10.79 -5.05 10.31
N THR A 82 10.43 -6.06 9.50
CA THR A 82 10.04 -5.92 8.10
C THR A 82 9.28 -7.17 7.66
N ALA A 83 8.41 -7.05 6.67
CA ALA A 83 7.79 -8.18 6.00
C ALA A 83 7.65 -7.92 4.50
N GLU A 84 7.81 -8.98 3.71
CA GLU A 84 7.80 -8.89 2.27
C GLU A 84 6.98 -10.04 1.69
N LEU A 85 6.09 -9.71 0.75
CA LEU A 85 5.44 -10.64 -0.15
C LEU A 85 6.06 -10.43 -1.52
N HIS A 86 6.73 -11.47 -2.01
CA HIS A 86 7.20 -11.51 -3.39
C HIS A 86 6.07 -11.23 -4.37
N PRO A 87 6.35 -10.76 -5.60
CA PRO A 87 5.31 -10.50 -6.59
C PRO A 87 4.40 -11.71 -6.83
N LEU A 88 3.17 -11.64 -6.33
CA LEU A 88 2.14 -12.67 -6.47
C LEU A 88 1.11 -12.24 -7.53
N LYS A 89 0.49 -13.23 -8.18
CA LYS A 89 -0.61 -13.01 -9.10
C LYS A 89 -1.93 -12.93 -8.32
N TYR A 90 -2.73 -11.93 -8.64
CA TYR A 90 -4.07 -11.74 -8.07
C TYR A 90 -5.09 -11.70 -9.20
N SER A 91 -6.16 -12.47 -9.05
CA SER A 91 -7.27 -12.47 -10.02
C SER A 91 -7.99 -11.13 -10.01
N VAL A 92 -8.15 -10.55 -11.19
CA VAL A 92 -8.97 -9.36 -11.42
C VAL A 92 -10.38 -9.82 -11.72
N VAL A 93 -11.34 -9.40 -10.90
CA VAL A 93 -12.75 -9.79 -11.00
C VAL A 93 -13.67 -8.58 -11.00
N ARG A 94 -14.78 -8.68 -11.71
CA ARG A 94 -15.87 -7.69 -11.66
C ARG A 94 -16.82 -7.97 -10.49
N ALA A 95 -17.77 -7.06 -10.26
CA ALA A 95 -18.75 -7.18 -9.18
C ALA A 95 -19.67 -8.41 -9.33
N ASP A 96 -19.85 -8.91 -10.55
CA ASP A 96 -20.57 -10.13 -10.90
C ASP A 96 -19.71 -11.41 -10.77
N ASN A 97 -18.49 -11.31 -10.21
CA ASN A 97 -17.48 -12.36 -10.13
C ASN A 97 -16.90 -12.82 -11.49
N THR A 98 -17.14 -12.08 -12.57
CA THR A 98 -16.53 -12.38 -13.87
C THR A 98 -15.02 -12.13 -13.81
N TYR A 99 -14.23 -13.16 -14.13
CA TYR A 99 -12.77 -13.08 -14.25
C TYR A 99 -12.34 -12.26 -15.47
N ARG A 100 -11.37 -11.36 -15.28
CA ARG A 100 -10.88 -10.41 -16.31
C ARG A 100 -9.36 -10.39 -16.47
N GLY A 101 -8.68 -11.40 -15.94
CA GLY A 101 -7.23 -11.53 -16.01
C GLY A 101 -6.56 -11.52 -14.65
N GLU A 102 -5.25 -11.34 -14.65
CA GLU A 102 -4.43 -11.34 -13.44
C GLU A 102 -3.60 -10.06 -13.37
N ILE A 103 -3.33 -9.59 -12.16
CA ILE A 103 -2.34 -8.54 -11.90
C ILE A 103 -1.25 -9.08 -10.98
N LYS A 104 0.02 -8.78 -11.28
CA LYS A 104 1.16 -9.19 -10.45
C LYS A 104 1.56 -8.05 -9.52
N VAL A 105 1.59 -8.31 -8.21
CA VAL A 105 1.86 -7.29 -7.18
C VAL A 105 2.77 -7.85 -6.10
N GLY A 106 3.87 -7.15 -5.83
CA GLY A 106 4.70 -7.36 -4.65
C GLY A 106 4.35 -6.36 -3.56
N LEU A 107 4.48 -6.75 -2.30
CA LEU A 107 4.20 -5.89 -1.16
C LEU A 107 5.35 -5.95 -0.16
N THR A 108 5.75 -4.80 0.35
CA THR A 108 6.72 -4.70 1.45
C THR A 108 6.10 -3.82 2.53
N PHE A 109 6.21 -4.26 3.78
CA PHE A 109 5.86 -3.46 4.93
C PHE A 109 7.07 -3.30 5.84
N THR A 110 7.34 -2.06 6.20
CA THR A 110 8.39 -1.71 7.16
C THR A 110 7.76 -0.79 8.22
N PRO A 111 7.73 -1.18 9.50
CA PRO A 111 7.28 -0.32 10.58
C PRO A 111 8.15 0.94 10.60
N ARG A 112 7.51 2.11 10.72
CA ARG A 112 8.24 3.34 10.99
C ARG A 112 8.65 3.32 12.45
N VAL A 113 9.92 3.04 12.70
CA VAL A 113 10.55 3.41 13.96
C VAL A 113 10.81 4.90 13.86
N GLU A 114 10.05 5.72 14.59
CA GLU A 114 10.49 7.10 14.81
C GLU A 114 11.83 7.03 15.53
N GLN A 115 12.92 7.26 14.80
CA GLN A 115 14.16 7.65 15.42
C GLN A 115 13.97 9.08 15.87
N ASP A 116 13.66 9.26 17.16
CA ASP A 116 13.75 10.55 17.86
C ASP A 116 15.21 11.02 17.78
N TYR A 117 15.54 11.75 16.71
CA TYR A 117 16.75 12.54 16.62
C TYR A 117 16.36 14.01 16.76
N GLY A 118 16.52 14.52 17.98
CA GLY A 118 16.92 15.91 18.17
C GLY A 118 15.87 16.87 18.72
N GLY A 119 15.28 16.56 19.87
CA GLY A 119 14.67 17.56 20.76
C GLY A 119 15.18 17.39 22.18
N GLN A 120 16.39 17.88 22.48
CA GLN A 120 16.93 17.89 23.84
C GLN A 120 15.97 18.61 24.80
N THR A 121 15.28 17.86 25.65
CA THR A 121 14.91 18.32 27.00
C THR A 121 15.30 17.23 28.00
N PHE A 122 16.59 17.14 28.32
CA PHE A 122 17.00 16.47 29.55
C PHE A 122 16.63 17.38 30.72
N GLY A 123 15.37 17.30 31.15
CA GLY A 123 14.96 17.65 32.51
C GLY A 123 15.58 16.65 33.47
N GLY A 124 16.86 16.86 33.80
CA GLY A 124 17.61 16.07 34.77
C GLY A 124 17.87 16.90 36.02
N TRP A 125 17.03 16.72 37.03
CA TRP A 125 17.31 17.13 38.40
C TRP A 125 18.70 16.63 38.83
N LYS A 126 19.54 17.51 39.36
CA LYS A 126 20.70 17.13 40.17
C LYS A 126 20.64 17.83 41.52
N HIS A 127 20.17 17.09 42.51
CA HIS A 127 20.48 17.35 43.91
C HIS A 127 21.93 16.92 44.15
N SER A 128 22.76 17.77 44.77
CA SER A 128 23.69 17.42 45.88
C SER A 128 24.69 18.56 46.13
N ALA A 129 24.87 18.85 47.42
CA ALA A 129 25.63 19.95 48.01
C ALA A 129 27.16 19.81 47.91
N ALA A 130 27.86 20.94 48.13
CA ALA A 130 29.12 20.95 48.87
C ALA A 130 29.34 22.33 49.52
N HIS A 131 29.54 22.30 50.84
CA HIS A 131 30.20 23.33 51.63
C HIS A 131 31.56 23.69 51.02
N GLN A 132 31.93 24.98 51.01
CA GLN A 132 32.81 25.57 52.03
C GLN A 132 32.72 27.10 52.00
#